data_AF-A0A5J9VSY3-F1
#
_entry.id   AF-A0A5J9VSY3-F1
#
_cell.length_a   1.000
_cell.length_b   1.000
_cell.length_c   1.000
_cell.angle_alpha   90.00
_cell.angle_beta   90.00
_cell.angle_gamma   90.00
#
_symmetry.space_group_name_H-M   'P 1'
#
loop_
_entity.id
_entity.type
_entity.pdbx_description
1 polymer ?
#
loop_
_entity_poly.entity_id
_entity_poly.type
_entity_poly.pdbx_seq_one_letter_code
_entity_poly.pdbx_strand_id
1 'polypeptide(L)'
;MSRRHIYLLSLHSVRTLKVHVKIKIICGSRVTMVDKYIIVIDDIWENKSWDETIELALVENNCGGRIIITTRNSQVATEISDEVYKMQPLSYENSKRLFCTRIFGDEVKFPDNLPDDVPNKILQKCDGIPLAIITMASLLVGKPREKWSDVFTSIGFGHKANKQVESTSKILSYSYYDMPYYLRTCLLYLSLFPEDYYIQKDSLIWMWIAEGFIQGKQGIRLFEIGEQYFSDLVNRSMVQAIESQSDSTVQSCHLHDMVLDLIRSISYEENFVNILDNDEGTLFPQSSGARRLALHKNTMDHSAHGNMVDMPQVRSFIAISSAFATNFCVS
;
A
#
# COMPACT_ATOMS: atom_id res chain seq x y z
N MET A 1 -3.69 -4.17 -40.00
CA MET A 1 -3.78 -4.79 -38.67
C MET A 1 -2.40 -4.78 -38.04
N SER A 2 -2.01 -3.62 -37.48
CA SER A 2 -0.77 -3.51 -36.70
C SER A 2 -1.08 -4.06 -35.32
N ARG A 3 -0.46 -5.19 -34.94
CA ARG A 3 -0.75 -5.89 -33.70
C ARG A 3 -0.13 -5.12 -32.54
N ARG A 4 -0.96 -4.48 -31.71
CA ARG A 4 -0.55 -4.09 -30.35
C ARG A 4 -0.19 -5.39 -29.62
N HIS A 5 0.97 -5.41 -28.97
CA HIS A 5 1.26 -6.41 -27.95
C HIS A 5 1.05 -5.74 -26.60
N ILE A 6 -0.16 -5.91 -26.07
CA ILE A 6 -0.52 -5.47 -24.73
C ILE A 6 -0.24 -6.65 -23.81
N TYR A 7 0.67 -6.47 -22.86
CA TYR A 7 0.97 -7.52 -21.89
C TYR A 7 0.34 -7.15 -20.55
N LEU A 8 -0.57 -7.97 -20.06
CA LEU A 8 -1.20 -7.75 -18.76
C LEU A 8 -0.40 -8.44 -17.65
N LEU A 9 0.16 -7.68 -16.70
CA LEU A 9 0.87 -8.24 -15.54
C LEU A 9 0.11 -7.89 -14.27
N SER A 10 -0.68 -8.81 -13.70
CA SER A 10 -1.21 -8.62 -12.35
C SER A 10 -0.07 -8.75 -11.33
N LEU A 11 0.33 -7.68 -10.63
CA LEU A 11 1.47 -7.73 -9.69
C LEU A 11 1.00 -8.00 -8.25
N HIS A 12 1.52 -9.06 -7.64
CA HIS A 12 1.81 -9.07 -6.21
C HIS A 12 3.28 -9.43 -6.06
N SER A 13 4.07 -8.44 -5.62
CA SER A 13 5.46 -8.51 -5.15
C SER A 13 6.48 -9.28 -6.01
N VAL A 14 7.18 -8.53 -6.85
CA VAL A 14 8.61 -8.73 -7.14
C VAL A 14 9.24 -7.35 -7.27
N ARG A 15 10.46 -7.15 -6.74
CA ARG A 15 11.26 -5.92 -6.81
C ARG A 15 11.08 -5.23 -8.17
N THR A 16 10.46 -4.05 -8.14
CA THR A 16 10.12 -3.27 -9.32
C THR A 16 11.39 -2.69 -9.95
N LEU A 17 11.78 -3.19 -11.13
CA LEU A 17 12.51 -2.38 -12.10
C LEU A 17 11.53 -1.30 -12.61
N LYS A 18 11.40 -0.23 -11.84
CA LYS A 18 10.61 0.96 -12.18
C LYS A 18 11.36 1.72 -13.29
N VAL A 19 11.09 1.40 -14.55
CA VAL A 19 11.27 2.38 -15.64
C VAL A 19 10.10 3.34 -15.53
N HIS A 20 10.28 4.42 -14.76
CA HIS A 20 9.31 5.51 -14.67
C HIS A 20 9.30 6.28 -15.99
N VAL A 21 8.36 5.95 -16.89
CA VAL A 21 7.85 6.96 -17.81
C VAL A 21 6.63 7.57 -17.14
N LYS A 22 6.83 8.70 -16.43
CA LYS A 22 5.71 9.54 -15.99
C LYS A 22 5.06 10.13 -17.24
N ILE A 23 4.05 9.47 -17.80
CA ILE A 23 3.15 10.13 -18.73
C ILE A 23 2.14 10.89 -17.88
N LYS A 24 2.40 12.20 -17.71
CA LYS A 24 1.36 13.12 -17.26
C LYS A 24 0.41 13.31 -18.46
N ILE A 25 -0.64 12.50 -18.53
CA ILE A 25 -1.72 12.73 -19.50
C ILE A 25 -2.44 14.01 -19.02
N ILE A 26 -2.03 15.15 -19.56
CA ILE A 26 -2.78 16.39 -19.41
C ILE A 26 -4.00 16.21 -20.31
N CYS A 27 -5.18 16.10 -19.69
CA CYS A 27 -6.47 16.02 -20.38
C CYS A 27 -6.52 17.10 -21.48
N GLY A 28 -6.50 16.68 -22.75
CA GLY A 28 -6.54 17.55 -23.93
C GLY A 28 -5.31 17.54 -24.86
N SER A 29 -4.18 16.90 -24.50
CA SER A 29 -2.99 16.82 -25.38
C SER A 29 -2.74 15.39 -25.88
N ARG A 30 -2.75 15.18 -27.20
CA ARG A 30 -2.35 13.90 -27.82
C ARG A 30 -0.86 13.68 -27.66
N VAL A 31 -0.44 12.53 -27.14
CA VAL A 31 0.98 12.18 -27.07
C VAL A 31 1.36 11.43 -28.34
N THR A 32 1.98 12.14 -29.28
CA THR A 32 2.62 11.51 -30.44
C THR A 32 3.97 10.96 -30.01
N MET A 33 4.04 9.66 -29.75
CA MET A 33 5.32 8.99 -29.57
C MET A 33 5.97 8.90 -30.96
N VAL A 34 7.24 9.29 -31.10
CA VAL A 34 7.95 9.26 -32.40
C VAL A 34 8.94 8.08 -32.46
N ASP A 35 9.31 7.54 -31.30
CA ASP A 35 10.27 6.45 -31.13
C ASP A 35 9.63 5.17 -30.56
N LYS A 36 10.44 4.11 -30.41
CA LYS A 36 10.10 2.90 -29.65
C LYS A 36 9.85 3.25 -28.18
N TYR A 37 8.77 2.72 -27.61
CA TYR A 37 8.42 2.95 -26.21
C TYR A 37 7.95 1.68 -25.50
N ILE A 38 8.09 1.67 -24.18
CA ILE A 38 7.41 0.76 -23.28
C ILE A 38 6.68 1.62 -22.25
N ILE A 39 5.37 1.48 -22.17
CA ILE A 39 4.52 2.19 -21.21
C ILE A 39 3.97 1.16 -20.24
N VAL A 40 4.05 1.42 -18.93
CA VAL A 40 3.41 0.59 -17.91
C VAL A 40 2.31 1.42 -17.27
N ILE A 41 1.09 0.94 -17.33
CA ILE A 41 -0.08 1.53 -16.67
C ILE A 41 -0.47 0.58 -15.56
N ASP A 42 -0.29 1.04 -14.33
CA ASP A 42 -0.56 0.25 -13.14
C ASP A 42 -2.02 0.46 -12.71
N ASP A 43 -2.64 -0.62 -12.25
CA ASP A 43 -3.91 -0.71 -11.53
C ASP A 43 -5.12 -0.05 -12.23
N ILE A 44 -5.50 -0.58 -13.40
CA ILE A 44 -6.74 -0.17 -14.07
C ILE A 44 -7.95 -0.86 -13.43
N TRP A 45 -8.87 -0.07 -12.88
CA TRP A 45 -10.07 -0.55 -12.20
C TRP A 45 -11.26 -0.75 -13.15
N GLU A 46 -11.43 0.11 -14.16
CA GLU A 46 -12.59 0.13 -15.05
C GLU A 46 -12.19 0.27 -16.54
N ASN A 47 -12.98 -0.34 -17.42
CA ASN A 47 -12.80 -0.23 -18.88
C ASN A 47 -12.97 1.19 -19.38
N LYS A 48 -13.89 1.93 -18.75
CA LYS A 48 -14.14 3.34 -19.07
C LYS A 48 -12.87 4.19 -18.95
N SER A 49 -12.04 3.95 -17.92
CA SER A 49 -10.76 4.66 -17.75
C SER A 49 -9.81 4.41 -18.93
N TRP A 50 -9.82 3.20 -19.48
CA TRP A 50 -9.04 2.87 -20.67
C TRP A 50 -9.61 3.53 -21.92
N ASP A 51 -10.88 3.27 -22.24
CA ASP A 51 -11.54 3.68 -23.49
C ASP A 51 -11.63 5.20 -23.64
N GLU A 52 -12.00 5.91 -22.56
CA GLU A 52 -12.32 7.34 -22.62
C GLU A 52 -11.11 8.26 -22.39
N THR A 53 -10.01 7.75 -21.85
CA THR A 53 -8.87 8.59 -21.45
C THR A 53 -7.54 8.07 -21.99
N ILE A 54 -7.18 6.84 -21.66
CA ILE A 54 -5.84 6.32 -21.89
C ILE A 54 -5.62 5.99 -23.36
N GLU A 55 -6.55 5.26 -23.98
CA GLU A 55 -6.42 4.88 -25.38
C GLU A 55 -6.38 6.12 -26.29
N LEU A 56 -7.23 7.11 -26.02
CA LEU A 56 -7.30 8.35 -26.80
C LEU A 56 -6.01 9.18 -26.73
N ALA A 57 -5.25 9.07 -25.63
CA ALA A 57 -4.00 9.79 -25.44
C ALA A 57 -2.82 9.16 -26.20
N LEU A 58 -2.89 7.86 -26.50
CA LEU A 58 -1.82 7.08 -27.11
C LEU A 58 -2.02 6.99 -28.63
N VAL A 59 -1.35 7.87 -29.37
CA VAL A 59 -1.40 7.85 -30.84
C VAL A 59 -0.58 6.67 -31.36
N GLU A 60 -1.21 5.80 -32.16
CA GLU A 60 -0.52 4.70 -32.81
C GLU A 60 0.60 5.21 -33.72
N ASN A 61 1.82 4.75 -33.43
CA ASN A 61 2.95 4.85 -34.35
C ASN A 61 3.36 3.42 -34.75
N ASN A 62 3.80 3.21 -35.98
CA ASN A 62 4.33 1.91 -36.42
C ASN A 62 5.78 1.69 -35.94
N CYS A 63 6.19 2.31 -34.83
CA CYS A 63 7.56 2.26 -34.33
C CYS A 63 7.82 1.04 -33.42
N GLY A 64 6.80 0.20 -33.15
CA GLY A 64 6.95 -1.02 -32.35
C GLY A 64 6.93 -0.78 -30.84
N GLY A 65 6.12 0.16 -30.36
CA GLY A 65 5.89 0.38 -28.94
C GLY A 65 5.13 -0.78 -28.26
N ARG A 66 5.28 -0.90 -26.93
CA ARG A 66 4.57 -1.88 -26.10
C ARG A 66 3.89 -1.19 -24.93
N ILE A 67 2.72 -1.67 -24.56
CA ILE A 67 1.97 -1.20 -23.38
C ILE A 67 1.80 -2.41 -22.47
N ILE A 68 2.13 -2.22 -21.19
CA ILE A 68 1.92 -3.19 -20.14
C ILE A 68 0.86 -2.60 -19.22
N ILE A 69 -0.18 -3.38 -18.94
CA ILE A 69 -1.27 -2.96 -18.07
C ILE A 69 -1.29 -3.90 -16.87
N THR A 70 -1.58 -3.40 -15.68
CA THR A 70 -1.86 -4.24 -14.53
C THR A 70 -3.30 -4.00 -14.08
N THR A 71 -3.99 -5.06 -13.68
CA THR A 71 -5.35 -4.96 -13.14
C THR A 71 -5.65 -6.17 -12.26
N ARG A 72 -6.52 -5.98 -11.28
CA ARG A 72 -7.09 -7.05 -10.44
C ARG A 72 -8.36 -7.63 -11.06
N ASN A 73 -8.98 -6.93 -12.01
CA ASN A 73 -10.23 -7.34 -12.62
C ASN A 73 -9.97 -8.10 -13.93
N SER A 74 -10.23 -9.40 -13.93
CA SER A 74 -10.05 -10.23 -15.13
C SER A 74 -10.97 -9.84 -16.28
N GLN A 75 -12.13 -9.24 -16.01
CA GLN A 75 -13.03 -8.76 -17.04
C GLN A 75 -12.41 -7.56 -17.77
N VAL A 76 -11.81 -6.63 -17.02
CA VAL A 76 -11.09 -5.48 -17.59
C VAL A 76 -9.94 -5.93 -18.48
N ALA A 77 -9.17 -6.90 -18.00
CA ALA A 77 -8.08 -7.50 -18.76
C ALA A 77 -8.54 -8.07 -20.11
N THR A 78 -9.63 -8.84 -20.13
CA THR A 78 -10.14 -9.49 -21.36
C THR A 78 -10.83 -8.53 -22.33
N GLU A 79 -11.37 -7.41 -21.85
CA GLU A 79 -11.99 -6.41 -22.70
C GLU A 79 -10.94 -5.51 -23.38
N ILE A 80 -9.82 -5.23 -22.70
CA ILE A 80 -8.75 -4.39 -23.23
C ILE A 80 -7.82 -5.15 -24.19
N SER A 81 -7.56 -6.44 -23.96
CA SER A 81 -6.61 -7.21 -24.76
C SER A 81 -6.89 -8.71 -24.85
N ASP A 82 -6.57 -9.28 -26.01
CA ASP A 82 -6.51 -10.73 -26.24
C ASP A 82 -5.25 -11.39 -25.62
N GLU A 83 -4.20 -10.61 -25.30
CA GLU A 83 -2.91 -11.09 -24.76
C GLU A 83 -2.84 -10.92 -23.22
N VAL A 84 -3.62 -11.73 -22.51
CA VAL A 84 -3.71 -11.67 -21.03
C VAL A 84 -2.71 -12.64 -20.37
N TYR A 85 -1.83 -12.13 -19.51
CA TYR A 85 -1.02 -12.97 -18.61
C TYR A 85 -1.61 -12.98 -17.20
N LYS A 86 -2.22 -14.11 -16.83
CA LYS A 86 -2.75 -14.33 -15.48
C LYS A 86 -1.60 -14.64 -14.52
N MET A 87 -1.30 -13.70 -13.63
CA MET A 87 -0.26 -13.89 -12.64
C MET A 87 -0.63 -15.01 -11.66
N GLN A 88 0.34 -15.89 -11.41
CA GLN A 88 0.18 -17.08 -10.58
C GLN A 88 0.77 -16.83 -9.19
N PRO A 89 0.18 -17.41 -8.13
CA PRO A 89 0.83 -17.45 -6.84
C PRO A 89 2.25 -18.01 -6.93
N LEU A 90 3.11 -17.61 -5.98
CA LEU A 90 4.46 -18.16 -5.92
C LEU A 90 4.39 -19.68 -5.72
N SER A 91 5.29 -20.40 -6.40
CA SER A 91 5.52 -21.81 -6.11
C SER A 91 5.91 -21.99 -4.65
N TYR A 92 5.72 -23.20 -4.11
CA TYR A 92 6.11 -23.51 -2.73
C TYR A 92 7.59 -23.20 -2.48
N GLU A 93 8.49 -23.56 -3.40
CA GLU A 93 9.93 -23.27 -3.28
C GLU A 93 10.24 -21.77 -3.28
N ASN A 94 9.58 -20.99 -4.15
CA ASN A 94 9.76 -19.54 -4.15
C ASN A 94 9.17 -18.88 -2.89
N SER A 95 8.04 -19.39 -2.41
CA SER A 95 7.40 -18.93 -1.17
C SER A 95 8.29 -19.19 0.04
N LYS A 96 8.84 -20.40 0.12
CA LYS A 96 9.79 -20.83 1.15
C LYS A 96 11.06 -19.98 1.11
N ARG A 97 11.61 -19.73 -0.08
CA ARG A 97 12.76 -18.84 -0.26
C ARG A 97 12.46 -17.43 0.23
N LEU A 98 11.35 -16.82 -0.21
CA LEU A 98 10.94 -15.48 0.21
C LEU A 98 10.76 -15.37 1.73
N PHE A 99 10.07 -16.35 2.32
CA PHE A 99 9.85 -16.43 3.76
C PHE A 99 11.18 -16.48 4.53
N CYS A 100 12.12 -17.30 4.08
CA CYS A 100 13.41 -17.47 4.74
C CYS A 100 14.31 -16.26 4.56
N THR A 101 14.39 -15.70 3.35
CA THR A 101 15.11 -14.45 3.09
C THR A 101 14.64 -13.35 4.02
N ARG A 102 13.32 -13.26 4.29
CA ARG A 102 12.80 -12.25 5.21
C ARG A 102 13.19 -12.50 6.67
N ILE A 103 13.29 -13.76 7.11
CA ILE A 103 13.63 -14.10 8.51
C ILE A 103 15.14 -14.06 8.76
N PHE A 104 15.94 -14.59 7.85
CA PHE A 104 17.37 -14.86 8.05
C PHE A 104 18.29 -13.97 7.22
N GLY A 105 17.76 -13.15 6.30
CA GLY A 105 18.54 -12.37 5.34
C GLY A 105 19.04 -13.19 4.14
N ASP A 106 19.73 -12.52 3.21
CA ASP A 106 20.17 -13.09 1.93
C ASP A 106 21.38 -14.05 2.07
N GLU A 107 22.11 -14.01 3.19
CA GLU A 107 23.39 -14.73 3.36
C GLU A 107 23.28 -16.08 4.10
N VAL A 108 22.13 -16.40 4.67
CA VAL A 108 21.96 -17.60 5.49
C VAL A 108 21.44 -18.76 4.65
N LYS A 109 22.27 -19.79 4.47
CA LYS A 109 21.82 -21.07 3.92
C LYS A 109 20.73 -21.65 4.80
N PHE A 110 19.64 -22.05 4.15
CA PHE A 110 18.49 -22.70 4.76
C PHE A 110 18.95 -23.85 5.67
N PRO A 111 18.48 -23.97 6.92
CA PRO A 111 18.71 -25.17 7.71
C PRO A 111 17.96 -26.33 7.02
N ASP A 112 18.70 -27.22 6.35
CA ASP A 112 18.14 -28.33 5.55
C ASP A 112 17.20 -29.24 6.35
N ASN A 113 17.27 -29.18 7.68
CA ASN A 113 16.44 -29.94 8.60
C ASN A 113 15.66 -28.99 9.53
N LEU A 114 14.63 -28.32 9.02
CA LEU A 114 13.59 -27.77 9.90
C LEU A 114 12.72 -28.94 10.39
N PRO A 115 12.86 -29.38 11.65
CA PRO A 115 12.24 -30.63 12.12
C PRO A 115 10.71 -30.52 12.26
N ASP A 116 10.17 -29.29 12.17
CA ASP A 116 8.77 -28.99 12.45
C ASP A 116 7.94 -28.73 11.20
N ASP A 117 6.71 -29.26 11.19
CA ASP A 117 5.69 -28.99 10.16
C ASP A 117 5.16 -27.54 10.15
N VAL A 118 5.51 -26.71 11.15
CA VAL A 118 4.92 -25.38 11.35
C VAL A 118 5.18 -24.41 10.18
N PRO A 119 6.40 -24.25 9.64
CA PRO A 119 6.62 -23.39 8.47
C PRO A 119 5.86 -23.86 7.24
N ASN A 120 5.73 -25.18 7.06
CA ASN A 120 4.97 -25.73 5.94
C ASN A 120 3.48 -25.36 6.07
N LYS A 121 2.91 -25.47 7.27
CA LYS A 121 1.54 -25.03 7.56
C LYS A 121 1.37 -23.52 7.36
N ILE A 122 2.35 -22.71 7.80
CA ILE A 122 2.36 -21.25 7.58
C ILE A 122 2.34 -20.94 6.08
N LEU A 123 3.27 -21.51 5.31
CA LEU A 123 3.38 -21.29 3.87
C LEU A 123 2.12 -21.74 3.12
N GLN A 124 1.54 -22.88 3.53
CA GLN A 124 0.27 -23.36 2.98
C GLN A 124 -0.89 -22.39 3.26
N LYS A 125 -0.90 -21.72 4.42
CA LYS A 125 -1.91 -20.68 4.73
C LYS A 125 -1.65 -19.36 4.01
N CYS A 126 -0.40 -19.05 3.66
CA CYS A 126 -0.07 -17.89 2.85
C CYS A 126 -0.42 -18.10 1.35
N ASP A 127 -0.61 -19.35 0.92
CA ASP A 127 -1.08 -19.74 -0.42
C ASP A 127 -0.32 -19.07 -1.58
N GLY A 128 1.00 -18.94 -1.43
CA GLY A 128 1.87 -18.33 -2.44
C GLY A 128 1.71 -16.81 -2.60
N ILE A 129 0.92 -16.13 -1.74
CA ILE A 129 0.72 -14.68 -1.78
C ILE A 129 1.90 -13.98 -1.10
N PRO A 130 2.71 -13.19 -1.82
CA PRO A 130 3.91 -12.62 -1.26
C PRO A 130 3.68 -11.70 -0.07
N LEU A 131 2.64 -10.87 -0.08
CA LEU A 131 2.31 -9.98 1.04
C LEU A 131 2.00 -10.79 2.32
N ALA A 132 1.25 -11.88 2.20
CA ALA A 132 0.99 -12.79 3.32
C ALA A 132 2.29 -13.42 3.83
N ILE A 133 3.15 -13.87 2.92
CA ILE A 133 4.44 -14.51 3.25
C ILE A 133 5.36 -13.55 4.00
N ILE A 134 5.58 -12.33 3.47
CA ILE A 134 6.50 -11.36 4.10
C ILE A 134 5.96 -10.86 5.44
N THR A 135 4.64 -10.69 5.59
CA THR A 135 4.05 -10.27 6.87
C THR A 135 4.16 -11.39 7.90
N MET A 136 3.85 -12.65 7.53
CA MET A 136 4.04 -13.79 8.42
C MET A 136 5.50 -13.96 8.83
N ALA A 137 6.43 -13.87 7.87
CA ALA A 137 7.86 -13.92 8.17
C ALA A 137 8.26 -12.81 9.15
N SER A 138 7.85 -11.57 8.89
CA SER A 138 8.15 -10.41 9.75
C SER A 138 7.60 -10.55 11.17
N LEU A 139 6.44 -11.19 11.34
CA LEU A 139 5.88 -11.51 12.67
C LEU A 139 6.74 -12.49 13.46
N LEU A 140 7.48 -13.36 12.78
CA LEU A 140 8.28 -14.42 13.41
C LEU A 140 9.74 -14.01 13.62
N VAL A 141 10.20 -12.93 12.99
CA VAL A 141 11.55 -12.40 13.19
C VAL A 141 11.80 -12.17 14.68
N GLY A 142 12.93 -12.68 15.18
CA GLY A 142 13.33 -12.54 16.58
C GLY A 142 12.54 -13.38 17.59
N LYS A 143 11.46 -14.08 17.18
CA LYS A 143 10.72 -14.99 18.07
C LYS A 143 11.39 -16.37 18.07
N PRO A 144 11.56 -16.99 19.26
CA PRO A 144 12.12 -18.33 19.35
C PRO A 144 11.20 -19.34 18.65
N ARG A 145 11.80 -20.40 18.13
CA ARG A 145 11.15 -21.30 17.17
C ARG A 145 9.89 -21.97 17.74
N GLU A 146 9.92 -22.29 19.03
CA GLU A 146 8.85 -22.95 19.77
C GLU A 146 7.57 -22.07 19.81
N LYS A 147 7.72 -20.75 19.66
CA LYS A 147 6.60 -19.79 19.64
C LYS A 147 5.90 -19.66 18.30
N TRP A 148 6.44 -20.24 17.24
CA TRP A 148 5.84 -20.10 15.91
C TRP A 148 4.49 -20.83 15.81
N SER A 149 4.34 -21.96 16.50
CA SER A 149 3.06 -22.68 16.58
C SER A 149 1.99 -21.86 17.32
N ASP A 150 2.38 -21.16 18.39
CA ASP A 150 1.48 -20.30 19.17
C ASP A 150 0.95 -19.14 18.31
N VAL A 151 1.85 -18.48 17.57
CA VAL A 151 1.50 -17.39 16.63
C VAL A 151 0.56 -17.91 15.55
N PHE A 152 0.91 -19.02 14.89
CA PHE A 152 0.08 -19.60 13.84
C PHE A 152 -1.34 -19.95 14.33
N THR A 153 -1.44 -20.49 15.54
CA THR A 153 -2.73 -20.87 16.14
C THR A 153 -3.56 -19.63 16.51
N SER A 154 -2.90 -18.57 16.99
CA SER A 154 -3.55 -17.34 17.45
C SER A 154 -4.14 -16.49 16.32
N ILE A 155 -3.65 -16.64 15.07
CA ILE A 155 -4.27 -15.98 13.90
C ILE A 155 -5.67 -16.52 13.61
N GLY A 156 -6.00 -17.74 14.08
CA GLY A 156 -7.35 -18.28 13.94
C GLY A 156 -7.71 -18.62 12.49
N PHE A 157 -6.78 -19.23 11.75
CA PHE A 157 -7.09 -19.79 10.44
C PHE A 157 -8.14 -20.90 10.60
N GLY A 158 -9.40 -20.60 10.24
CA GLY A 158 -10.50 -21.56 10.35
C GLY A 158 -10.29 -22.85 9.54
N HIS A 159 -11.16 -23.82 9.77
CA HIS A 159 -11.11 -25.15 9.12
C HIS A 159 -11.59 -25.17 7.65
N LYS A 160 -12.16 -24.09 7.14
CA LYS A 160 -12.70 -24.03 5.76
C LYS A 160 -11.59 -23.79 4.74
N ALA A 161 -11.89 -24.12 3.47
CA ALA A 161 -11.02 -23.85 2.33
C ALA A 161 -10.61 -22.37 2.31
N ASN A 162 -9.31 -22.12 2.20
CA ASN A 162 -8.71 -20.79 2.24
C ASN A 162 -9.25 -19.95 1.06
N LYS A 163 -9.91 -18.82 1.32
CA LYS A 163 -9.92 -17.72 0.37
C LYS A 163 -8.63 -16.92 0.59
N GLN A 164 -7.80 -16.78 -0.46
CA GLN A 164 -6.48 -16.12 -0.39
C GLN A 164 -6.55 -14.75 0.30
N VAL A 165 -7.56 -13.95 -0.06
CA VAL A 165 -7.83 -12.64 0.53
C VAL A 165 -8.12 -12.76 2.02
N GLU A 166 -9.03 -13.64 2.43
CA GLU A 166 -9.40 -13.83 3.84
C GLU A 166 -8.20 -14.24 4.72
N SER A 167 -7.35 -15.13 4.20
CA SER A 167 -6.15 -15.58 4.93
C SER A 167 -5.16 -14.43 5.08
N THR A 168 -4.95 -13.64 4.02
CA THR A 168 -4.06 -12.47 4.05
C THR A 168 -4.59 -11.39 4.99
N SER A 169 -5.89 -11.09 4.95
CA SER A 169 -6.51 -10.12 5.87
C SER A 169 -6.35 -10.54 7.35
N LYS A 170 -6.50 -11.83 7.68
CA LYS A 170 -6.26 -12.32 9.04
C LYS A 170 -4.82 -12.16 9.49
N ILE A 171 -3.87 -12.45 8.60
CA ILE A 171 -2.43 -12.26 8.87
C ILE A 171 -2.12 -10.79 9.14
N LEU A 172 -2.61 -9.88 8.28
CA LEU A 172 -2.42 -8.44 8.45
C LEU A 172 -3.06 -7.93 9.74
N SER A 173 -4.30 -8.35 10.03
CA SER A 173 -5.02 -8.00 11.26
C SER A 173 -4.26 -8.47 12.51
N TYR A 174 -3.78 -9.71 12.52
CA TYR A 174 -2.96 -10.21 13.62
C TYR A 174 -1.66 -9.42 13.77
N SER A 175 -0.98 -9.13 12.65
CA SER A 175 0.23 -8.31 12.65
C SER A 175 -0.01 -6.92 13.25
N TYR A 176 -1.19 -6.34 12.97
CA TYR A 176 -1.61 -5.07 13.55
C TYR A 176 -1.77 -5.18 15.07
N TYR A 177 -2.51 -6.18 15.56
CA TYR A 177 -2.79 -6.28 17.00
C TYR A 177 -1.60 -6.76 17.84
N ASP A 178 -0.63 -7.49 17.26
CA ASP A 178 0.65 -7.86 17.92
C ASP A 178 1.57 -6.64 18.15
N MET A 179 1.35 -5.52 17.44
CA MET A 179 2.14 -4.31 17.65
C MET A 179 1.80 -3.60 18.97
N PRO A 180 2.79 -2.98 19.62
CA PRO A 180 2.53 -2.09 20.74
C PRO A 180 1.68 -0.88 20.32
N TYR A 181 0.89 -0.34 21.26
CA TYR A 181 -0.11 0.68 20.97
C TYR A 181 0.46 1.90 20.23
N TYR A 182 1.67 2.35 20.57
CA TYR A 182 2.29 3.53 19.96
C TYR A 182 2.56 3.34 18.46
N LEU A 183 3.01 2.15 18.03
CA LEU A 183 3.20 1.84 16.61
C LEU A 183 1.85 1.75 15.89
N ARG A 184 0.84 1.16 16.53
CA ARG A 184 -0.50 1.08 15.95
C ARG A 184 -1.09 2.46 15.71
N THR A 185 -0.93 3.39 16.65
CA THR A 185 -1.38 4.79 16.49
C THR A 185 -0.65 5.48 15.34
N CYS A 186 0.67 5.32 15.24
CA CYS A 186 1.45 5.84 14.12
C CYS A 186 0.99 5.25 12.78
N LEU A 187 0.73 3.94 12.72
CA LEU A 187 0.24 3.27 11.51
C LEU A 187 -1.17 3.72 11.12
N LEU A 188 -2.10 3.79 12.09
CA LEU A 188 -3.46 4.28 11.86
C LEU A 188 -3.48 5.69 11.29
N TYR A 189 -2.53 6.53 11.67
CA TYR A 189 -2.42 7.89 11.15
C TYR A 189 -2.17 7.92 9.64
N LEU A 190 -1.58 6.87 9.05
CA LEU A 190 -1.41 6.81 7.60
C LEU A 190 -2.74 6.61 6.84
N SER A 191 -3.86 6.28 7.53
CA SER A 191 -5.18 6.20 6.89
C SER A 191 -5.62 7.54 6.27
N LEU A 192 -5.04 8.65 6.73
CA LEU A 192 -5.27 10.00 6.22
C LEU A 192 -4.83 10.20 4.76
N PHE A 193 -3.93 9.36 4.25
CA PHE A 193 -3.41 9.50 2.90
C PHE A 193 -4.28 8.72 1.88
N PRO A 194 -4.39 9.20 0.63
CA PRO A 194 -5.07 8.45 -0.41
C PRO A 194 -4.27 7.21 -0.81
N GLU A 195 -4.91 6.34 -1.57
CA GLU A 195 -4.26 5.17 -2.19
C GLU A 195 -3.12 5.61 -3.11
N ASP A 196 -2.09 4.77 -3.23
CA ASP A 196 -0.86 5.03 -4.00
C ASP A 196 -0.09 6.31 -3.67
N TYR A 197 -0.40 6.96 -2.54
CA TYR A 197 0.24 8.20 -2.16
C TYR A 197 1.67 8.01 -1.64
N TYR A 198 2.60 8.77 -2.21
CA TYR A 198 4.00 8.81 -1.77
C TYR A 198 4.14 9.74 -0.55
N ILE A 199 4.31 9.16 0.62
CA ILE A 199 4.45 9.89 1.89
C ILE A 199 5.93 10.13 2.15
N GLN A 200 6.35 11.38 2.28
CA GLN A 200 7.74 11.71 2.67
C GLN A 200 7.99 11.28 4.13
N LYS A 201 9.10 10.56 4.35
CA LYS A 201 9.46 9.98 5.65
C LYS A 201 9.53 11.05 6.74
N ASP A 202 10.32 12.09 6.51
CA ASP A 202 10.57 13.13 7.50
C ASP A 202 9.30 13.91 7.84
N SER A 203 8.49 14.22 6.83
CA SER A 203 7.19 14.88 7.02
C SER A 203 6.25 14.03 7.87
N LEU A 204 6.17 12.72 7.62
CA LEU A 204 5.36 11.80 8.41
C LEU A 204 5.81 11.77 9.88
N ILE A 205 7.12 11.73 10.12
CA ILE A 205 7.67 11.75 11.48
C ILE A 205 7.32 13.06 12.19
N TRP A 206 7.46 14.20 11.52
CA TRP A 206 7.06 15.49 12.11
C TRP A 206 5.58 15.56 12.42
N MET A 207 4.72 14.96 11.59
CA MET A 207 3.29 14.89 11.87
C MET A 207 2.98 14.01 13.09
N TRP A 208 3.64 12.86 13.24
CA TRP A 208 3.51 12.04 14.46
C TRP A 208 3.97 12.78 15.72
N ILE A 209 5.02 13.60 15.62
CA ILE A 209 5.50 14.45 16.72
C ILE A 209 4.45 15.51 17.06
N ALA A 210 3.90 16.21 16.06
CA ALA A 210 2.90 17.25 16.25
C ALA A 210 1.61 16.71 16.88
N GLU A 211 1.22 15.48 16.54
CA GLU A 211 0.10 14.75 17.15
C GLU A 211 0.39 14.25 18.57
N GLY A 212 1.65 14.31 19.02
CA GLY A 212 2.07 13.80 20.33
C GLY A 212 2.11 12.27 20.41
N PHE A 213 2.17 11.56 19.28
CA PHE A 213 2.29 10.09 19.27
C PHE A 213 3.68 9.62 19.72
N ILE A 214 4.67 10.49 19.53
CA ILE A 214 6.05 10.21 19.93
C ILE A 214 6.28 10.75 21.34
N GLN A 215 6.48 9.84 22.29
CA GLN A 215 6.82 10.17 23.66
C GLN A 215 8.32 10.26 23.84
N GLY A 216 8.80 11.35 24.44
CA GLY A 216 10.21 11.58 24.68
C GLY A 216 10.82 10.56 25.65
N LYS A 217 12.04 10.11 25.34
CA LYS A 217 12.91 9.36 26.26
C LYS A 217 14.09 10.24 26.64
N GLN A 218 14.54 10.16 27.88
CA GLN A 218 15.65 10.99 28.37
C GLN A 218 16.89 10.79 27.50
N GLY A 219 17.41 11.89 26.93
CA GLY A 219 18.63 11.88 26.12
C GLY A 219 18.46 11.49 24.65
N ILE A 220 17.24 11.24 24.15
CA ILE A 220 16.97 10.89 22.74
C ILE A 220 16.05 11.95 22.12
N ARG A 221 16.34 12.39 20.89
CA ARG A 221 15.49 13.38 20.20
C ARG A 221 14.19 12.73 19.73
N LEU A 222 13.08 13.46 19.75
CA LEU A 222 11.78 12.94 19.29
C LEU A 222 11.83 12.42 17.85
N PHE A 223 12.56 13.12 16.98
CA PHE A 223 12.73 12.69 15.60
C PHE A 223 13.43 11.33 15.48
N GLU A 224 14.47 11.08 16.28
CA GLU A 224 15.19 9.78 16.30
C GLU A 224 14.29 8.64 16.78
N ILE A 225 13.39 8.90 17.74
CA ILE A 225 12.37 7.93 18.17
C ILE A 225 11.38 7.68 17.02
N GLY A 226 11.00 8.71 16.27
CA GLY A 226 10.16 8.58 15.09
C GLY A 226 10.78 7.77 13.97
N GLU A 227 12.08 7.91 13.74
CA GLU A 227 12.81 7.06 12.80
C GLU A 227 12.82 5.59 13.24
N GLN A 228 12.95 5.32 14.54
CA GLN A 228 12.82 3.96 15.07
C GLN A 228 11.41 3.40 14.81
N TYR A 229 10.36 4.17 15.11
CA TYR A 229 8.98 3.73 14.87
C TYR A 229 8.70 3.47 13.39
N PHE A 230 9.19 4.35 12.51
CA PHE A 230 9.12 4.16 11.07
C PHE A 230 9.83 2.87 10.64
N SER A 231 11.06 2.64 11.13
CA SER A 231 11.83 1.43 10.83
C SER A 231 11.10 0.17 11.32
N ASP A 232 10.50 0.20 12.50
CA ASP A 232 9.73 -0.92 13.05
C ASP A 232 8.51 -1.25 12.18
N LEU A 233 7.80 -0.25 11.66
CA LEU A 233 6.68 -0.45 10.74
C LEU A 233 7.13 -1.08 9.40
N VAL A 234 8.28 -0.66 8.89
CA VAL A 234 8.90 -1.24 7.68
C VAL A 234 9.36 -2.68 7.94
N ASN A 235 9.97 -2.93 9.10
CA ASN A 235 10.42 -4.26 9.52
C ASN A 235 9.24 -5.22 9.76
N ARG A 236 8.06 -4.71 10.07
CA ARG A 236 6.82 -5.49 10.14
C ARG A 236 6.11 -5.67 8.81
N SER A 237 6.66 -5.14 7.71
CA SER A 237 6.06 -5.14 6.36
C SER A 237 4.68 -4.47 6.31
N MET A 238 4.39 -3.56 7.24
CA MET A 238 3.15 -2.75 7.23
C MET A 238 3.31 -1.49 6.39
N VAL A 239 4.55 -1.00 6.27
CA VAL A 239 4.91 0.17 5.45
C VAL A 239 5.97 -0.24 4.45
N GLN A 240 5.82 0.19 3.19
CA GLN A 240 6.81 -0.04 2.15
C GLN A 240 7.71 1.17 2.00
N ALA A 241 8.97 1.02 2.43
CA ALA A 241 10.00 2.04 2.26
C ALA A 241 10.39 2.21 0.78
N ILE A 242 10.67 3.45 0.39
CA ILE A 242 11.15 3.81 -0.93
C ILE A 242 12.50 4.49 -0.74
N GLU A 243 13.52 3.82 -1.24
CA GLU A 243 14.91 4.28 -1.21
C GLU A 243 15.18 5.28 -2.34
N SER A 244 16.01 6.27 -2.04
CA SER A 244 16.58 7.15 -3.03
C SER A 244 17.53 6.39 -3.95
N GLN A 245 17.47 6.69 -5.24
CA GLN A 245 18.39 6.14 -6.23
C GLN A 245 19.84 6.61 -6.03
N SER A 246 20.06 7.73 -5.33
CA SER A 246 21.37 8.36 -5.22
C SER A 246 22.22 7.86 -4.05
N ASP A 247 21.61 7.48 -2.93
CA ASP A 247 22.34 7.25 -1.67
C ASP A 247 21.76 6.10 -0.83
N SER A 248 20.84 5.29 -1.36
CA SER A 248 20.17 4.18 -0.66
C SER A 248 19.45 4.60 0.63
N THR A 249 19.25 5.90 0.86
CA THR A 249 18.51 6.38 2.04
C THR A 249 17.01 6.28 1.79
N VAL A 250 16.25 5.91 2.81
CA VAL A 250 14.78 5.88 2.71
C VAL A 250 14.24 7.31 2.79
N GLN A 251 13.67 7.79 1.68
CA GLN A 251 13.17 9.16 1.55
C GLN A 251 11.65 9.24 1.67
N SER A 252 10.95 8.19 1.27
CA SER A 252 9.50 8.13 1.29
C SER A 252 9.00 6.72 1.59
N CYS A 253 7.70 6.61 1.78
CA CYS A 253 7.02 5.33 1.90
C CYS A 253 5.65 5.37 1.23
N HIS A 254 5.07 4.19 1.05
CA HIS A 254 3.67 4.01 0.70
C HIS A 254 3.11 2.80 1.46
N LEU A 255 1.79 2.68 1.49
CA LEU A 255 1.10 1.52 2.02
C LEU A 255 0.69 0.60 0.88
N HIS A 256 0.64 -0.70 1.15
CA HIS A 256 -0.08 -1.62 0.26
C HIS A 256 -1.57 -1.49 0.51
N ASP A 257 -2.40 -1.58 -0.53
CA ASP A 257 -3.85 -1.34 -0.45
C ASP A 257 -4.55 -2.21 0.60
N MET A 258 -4.25 -3.51 0.68
CA MET A 258 -4.81 -4.36 1.75
C MET A 258 -4.43 -3.90 3.17
N VAL A 259 -3.27 -3.25 3.36
CA VAL A 259 -2.90 -2.65 4.64
C VAL A 259 -3.69 -1.36 4.84
N LEU A 260 -3.82 -0.54 3.80
CA LEU A 260 -4.60 0.70 3.83
C LEU A 260 -6.08 0.42 4.16
N ASP A 261 -6.68 -0.59 3.53
CA ASP A 261 -8.04 -1.06 3.79
C ASP A 261 -8.21 -1.50 5.24
N LEU A 262 -7.26 -2.29 5.76
CA LEU A 262 -7.28 -2.72 7.15
C LEU A 262 -7.28 -1.53 8.11
N ILE A 263 -6.34 -0.59 7.94
CA ILE A 263 -6.22 0.55 8.86
C ILE A 263 -7.37 1.54 8.71
N ARG A 264 -7.97 1.66 7.52
CA ARG A 264 -9.18 2.46 7.30
C ARG A 264 -10.39 1.84 8.00
N SER A 265 -10.56 0.52 7.90
CA SER A 265 -11.62 -0.21 8.63
C SER A 265 -11.49 0.00 10.13
N ILE A 266 -10.29 -0.19 10.69
CA ILE A 266 -10.04 0.01 12.13
C ILE A 266 -10.21 1.49 12.51
N SER A 267 -9.71 2.42 11.70
CA SER A 267 -9.87 3.85 11.93
C SER A 267 -11.33 4.29 11.96
N TYR A 268 -12.18 3.71 11.10
CA TYR A 268 -13.61 3.97 11.08
C TYR A 268 -14.28 3.43 12.36
N GLU A 269 -13.98 2.19 12.75
CA GLU A 269 -14.50 1.58 13.98
C GLU A 269 -14.10 2.35 15.25
N GLU A 270 -12.86 2.86 15.30
CA GLU A 270 -12.31 3.62 16.43
C GLU A 270 -12.62 5.14 16.35
N ASN A 271 -13.30 5.60 15.30
CA ASN A 271 -13.52 7.03 15.01
C ASN A 271 -12.21 7.86 15.09
N PHE A 272 -11.12 7.29 14.56
CA PHE A 272 -9.77 7.82 14.70
C PHE A 272 -9.48 8.97 13.72
N VAL A 273 -9.94 8.84 12.48
CA VAL A 273 -9.80 9.79 11.35
C VAL A 273 -11.10 9.79 10.55
N ASN A 274 -11.54 10.98 10.14
CA ASN A 274 -12.60 11.16 9.13
C ASN A 274 -12.03 11.62 7.80
N ILE A 275 -12.28 10.85 6.75
CA ILE A 275 -11.89 11.18 5.37
C ILE A 275 -13.11 11.76 4.67
N LEU A 276 -12.96 12.97 4.13
CA LEU A 276 -13.94 13.60 3.26
C LEU A 276 -13.50 13.37 1.82
N ASP A 277 -14.21 12.48 1.13
CA ASP A 277 -14.11 12.33 -0.31
C ASP A 277 -15.17 13.20 -0.99
N ASN A 278 -14.74 13.93 -2.02
CA ASN A 278 -15.55 14.93 -2.71
C ASN A 278 -16.50 14.33 -3.76
N ASP A 279 -16.74 13.01 -3.71
CA ASP A 279 -17.78 12.38 -4.53
C ASP A 279 -19.16 12.86 -4.07
N GLU A 280 -19.97 13.26 -5.05
CA GLU A 280 -21.27 13.92 -4.86
C GLU A 280 -22.15 13.13 -3.88
N GLY A 281 -22.24 13.60 -2.62
CA GLY A 281 -23.19 13.07 -1.65
C GLY A 281 -22.66 12.84 -0.24
N THR A 282 -21.37 13.03 0.05
CA THR A 282 -20.87 12.90 1.42
C THR A 282 -21.35 14.06 2.28
N LEU A 283 -22.50 13.89 2.92
CA LEU A 283 -22.98 14.77 3.98
C LEU A 283 -21.89 14.86 5.04
N PHE A 284 -21.35 16.06 5.27
CA PHE A 284 -20.49 16.32 6.43
C PHE A 284 -21.17 15.72 7.66
N PRO A 285 -20.54 14.77 8.38
CA PRO A 285 -21.16 14.23 9.58
C PRO A 285 -21.36 15.39 10.55
N GLN A 286 -22.61 15.83 10.72
CA GLN A 286 -23.01 17.07 11.41
C GLN A 286 -22.67 17.09 12.92
N SER A 287 -21.90 16.12 13.42
CA SER A 287 -21.45 16.06 14.80
C SER A 287 -20.36 15.00 15.00
N SER A 288 -19.44 14.78 14.05
CA SER A 288 -18.33 13.88 14.37
C SER A 288 -17.39 14.58 15.37
N GLY A 289 -17.25 14.03 16.59
CA GLY A 289 -16.19 14.35 17.54
C GLY A 289 -14.78 13.95 17.04
N ALA A 290 -14.59 14.00 15.71
CA ALA A 290 -13.40 13.58 15.02
C ALA A 290 -12.28 14.56 15.32
N ARG A 291 -11.16 14.00 15.77
CA ARG A 291 -9.96 14.78 16.10
C ARG A 291 -9.06 14.98 14.89
N ARG A 292 -9.26 14.21 13.82
CA ARG A 292 -8.39 14.20 12.63
C ARG A 292 -9.25 14.12 11.38
N LEU A 293 -8.93 14.97 10.42
CA LEU A 293 -9.71 15.10 9.21
C LEU A 293 -8.79 15.13 7.98
N ALA A 294 -9.13 14.36 6.95
CA ALA A 294 -8.49 14.43 5.65
C ALA A 294 -9.49 14.86 4.58
N LEU A 295 -9.05 15.70 3.66
CA LEU A 295 -9.79 16.08 2.46
C LEU A 295 -8.98 15.63 1.25
N HIS A 296 -9.54 14.69 0.48
CA HIS A 296 -8.96 14.22 -0.78
C HIS A 296 -9.67 14.96 -1.93
N LYS A 297 -8.94 15.80 -2.67
CA LYS A 297 -9.49 16.58 -3.80
C LYS A 297 -9.12 15.92 -5.12
N ASN A 298 -10.11 15.33 -5.79
CA ASN A 298 -9.92 14.69 -7.09
C ASN A 298 -10.02 15.62 -8.32
N THR A 299 -10.66 16.80 -8.24
CA THR A 299 -10.78 17.71 -9.40
C THR A 299 -10.85 19.19 -9.01
N MET A 300 -10.42 20.05 -9.95
CA MET A 300 -10.54 21.51 -9.93
C MET A 300 -11.99 21.95 -10.17
N ASP A 301 -12.96 21.40 -9.43
CA ASP A 301 -14.33 21.92 -9.49
C ASP A 301 -14.51 22.99 -8.41
N HIS A 302 -14.72 24.22 -8.88
CA HIS A 302 -14.79 25.43 -8.05
C HIS A 302 -16.14 25.57 -7.29
N SER A 303 -16.92 24.50 -7.17
CA SER A 303 -18.31 24.54 -6.72
C SER A 303 -18.58 23.90 -5.35
N ALA A 304 -17.56 23.61 -4.53
CA ALA A 304 -17.79 23.19 -3.15
C ALA A 304 -18.16 24.40 -2.26
N HIS A 305 -19.42 24.86 -2.34
CA HIS A 305 -20.05 25.61 -1.26
C HIS A 305 -20.35 24.64 -0.10
N GLY A 306 -19.29 24.24 0.62
CA GLY A 306 -19.42 23.53 1.88
C GLY A 306 -19.89 24.51 2.95
N ASN A 307 -21.04 24.25 3.56
CA ASN A 307 -21.45 24.93 4.79
C ASN A 307 -20.29 24.82 5.79
N MET A 308 -19.80 25.96 6.28
CA MET A 308 -18.71 25.99 7.27
C MET A 308 -19.25 25.41 8.58
N VAL A 309 -19.03 24.12 8.79
CA VAL A 309 -19.40 23.43 10.03
C VAL A 309 -18.30 23.74 11.05
N ASP A 310 -18.70 24.33 12.19
CA ASP A 310 -17.79 24.52 13.32
C ASP A 310 -17.35 23.14 13.86
N MET A 311 -16.05 22.89 13.88
CA MET A 311 -15.46 21.61 14.28
C MET A 311 -14.43 21.83 15.40
N PRO A 312 -14.86 22.22 16.60
CA PRO A 312 -13.97 22.64 17.70
C PRO A 312 -13.10 21.50 18.26
N GLN A 313 -13.32 20.26 17.85
CA GLN A 313 -12.58 19.09 18.32
C GLN A 313 -11.47 18.61 17.37
N VAL A 314 -11.37 19.20 16.17
CA VAL A 314 -10.34 18.84 15.18
C VAL A 314 -8.98 19.36 15.64
N ARG A 315 -8.00 18.46 15.68
CA ARG A 315 -6.59 18.73 16.04
C ARG A 315 -5.65 18.68 14.84
N SER A 316 -6.00 17.89 13.82
CA SER A 316 -5.20 17.79 12.59
C SER A 316 -6.09 17.76 11.36
N PHE A 317 -5.66 18.52 10.36
CA PHE A 317 -6.33 18.60 9.06
C PHE A 317 -5.32 18.43 7.92
N ILE A 318 -5.60 17.52 7.01
CA ILE A 318 -4.76 17.27 5.83
C ILE A 318 -5.60 17.50 4.59
N ALA A 319 -5.11 18.36 3.69
CA ALA A 319 -5.69 18.54 2.37
C ALA A 319 -4.70 18.04 1.31
N ILE A 320 -5.08 16.96 0.62
CA ILE A 320 -4.28 16.36 -0.44
C ILE A 320 -5.02 16.59 -1.76
N SER A 321 -4.39 17.34 -2.66
CA SER A 321 -4.83 17.47 -4.05
C SER A 321 -3.90 16.66 -4.94
N SER A 322 -4.45 16.08 -6.01
CA SER A 322 -3.68 15.41 -7.08
C SER A 322 -2.58 16.27 -7.71
N ALA A 323 -2.55 17.59 -7.46
CA ALA A 323 -1.49 18.51 -7.90
C ALA A 323 -0.47 18.88 -6.80
N PHE A 324 -0.85 18.95 -5.52
CA PHE A 324 0.01 19.36 -4.38
C PHE A 324 -0.61 18.90 -3.05
N ALA A 325 0.23 18.54 -2.07
CA ALA A 325 -0.21 18.42 -0.67
C ALA A 325 0.12 19.69 0.10
N THR A 326 -0.86 20.22 0.82
CA THR A 326 -0.69 21.32 1.78
C THR A 326 -1.15 20.83 3.15
N ASN A 327 -0.22 20.77 4.10
CA ASN A 327 -0.47 20.28 5.45
C ASN A 327 -0.72 21.47 6.40
N PHE A 328 -1.77 21.39 7.21
CA PHE A 328 -2.06 22.37 8.25
C PHE A 328 -2.30 21.66 9.58
N CYS A 329 -1.41 21.84 10.57
CA CYS A 329 -1.75 21.52 11.95
C CYS A 329 -2.59 22.68 12.50
N VAL A 330 -3.79 22.37 13.01
CA VAL A 330 -4.63 23.34 13.70
C VAL A 330 -4.26 23.26 15.17
N SER A 331 -3.52 24.25 15.66
CA SER A 331 -3.05 24.35 17.06
C SER A 331 -4.15 24.74 18.03
#